data_AF-A0A7S1N300-F1
#
_entry.id   AF-A0A7S1N300-F1
#
_cell.length_a   1.000
_cell.length_b   1.000
_cell.length_c   1.000
_cell.angle_alpha   90.00
_cell.angle_beta   90.00
_cell.angle_gamma   90.00
#
_symmetry.space_group_name_H-M   'P 1'
#
loop_
_entity.id
_entity.type
_entity.pdbx_description
1 polymer ?
#
loop_
_entity_poly.entity_id
_entity_poly.type
_entity_poly.pdbx_seq_one_letter_code
_entity_poly.pdbx_strand_id
1 'polypeptide(L)'
;KDDALELLVRRYGRAMPIVFVNVFQDYKKYWFLQDHFVTTLAIYYGIPVLSLRSTAFHSRAATTAMFQGANSHHFRPIGHRHIAEALIGLLQFAERAQVPASPSLNATLPPKLCNS
;
A
#
# COMPACT_ATOMS: atom_id res chain seq x y z
N LYS A 1 -10.27 -12.90 -14.56
CA LYS A 1 -8.94 -12.76 -13.91
C LYS A 1 -8.91 -11.52 -13.01
N ASP A 2 -9.82 -10.57 -13.22
CA ASP A 2 -9.91 -9.29 -12.51
C ASP A 2 -10.57 -9.41 -11.12
N ASP A 3 -11.36 -10.46 -10.87
CA ASP A 3 -12.04 -10.66 -9.58
C ASP A 3 -11.13 -11.23 -8.47
N ALA A 4 -9.96 -11.76 -8.79
CA ALA A 4 -9.15 -12.51 -7.82
C ALA A 4 -8.58 -11.60 -6.70
N LEU A 5 -8.13 -10.39 -7.07
CA LEU A 5 -7.58 -9.43 -6.11
C LEU A 5 -8.69 -8.82 -5.26
N GLU A 6 -9.83 -8.51 -5.87
CA GLU A 6 -11.04 -8.07 -5.18
C GLU A 6 -11.58 -9.14 -4.22
N LEU A 7 -11.61 -10.42 -4.63
CA LEU A 7 -12.02 -11.53 -3.78
C LEU A 7 -11.09 -11.67 -2.56
N LEU A 8 -9.79 -11.45 -2.74
CA LEU A 8 -8.79 -11.42 -1.66
C LEU A 8 -9.10 -10.30 -0.66
N VAL A 9 -9.38 -9.10 -1.14
CA VAL A 9 -9.76 -7.97 -0.29
C VAL A 9 -11.05 -8.25 0.47
N ARG A 10 -12.09 -8.73 -0.21
CA ARG A 10 -13.38 -9.04 0.43
C ARG A 10 -13.25 -10.14 1.48
N ARG A 11 -12.41 -11.15 1.22
CA ARG A 11 -12.22 -12.30 2.11
C ARG A 11 -11.37 -11.97 3.34
N TYR A 12 -10.28 -11.24 3.17
CA TYR A 12 -9.29 -11.03 4.24
C TYR A 12 -9.31 -9.63 4.82
N GLY A 13 -9.82 -8.62 4.10
CA GLY A 13 -9.79 -7.21 4.51
C GLY A 13 -10.64 -6.90 5.73
N ARG A 14 -11.56 -7.81 6.11
CA ARG A 14 -12.32 -7.73 7.36
C ARG A 14 -11.61 -8.39 8.55
N ALA A 15 -10.70 -9.32 8.28
CA ALA A 15 -10.05 -10.13 9.31
C ALA A 15 -8.65 -9.59 9.66
N MET A 16 -7.98 -8.95 8.71
CA MET A 16 -6.58 -8.53 8.84
C MET A 16 -6.32 -7.24 8.06
N PRO A 17 -5.43 -6.36 8.57
CA PRO A 17 -4.89 -5.27 7.77
C PRO A 17 -4.19 -5.81 6.52
N ILE A 18 -4.61 -5.33 5.34
CA ILE A 18 -3.98 -5.67 4.06
C ILE A 18 -3.12 -4.49 3.64
N VAL A 19 -1.95 -4.79 3.05
CA VAL A 19 -1.13 -3.83 2.33
C VAL A 19 -0.87 -4.39 0.94
N PHE A 20 -1.06 -3.56 -0.09
CA PHE A 20 -0.67 -3.91 -1.45
C PHE A 20 0.76 -3.50 -1.72
N VAL A 21 1.56 -4.40 -2.28
CA VAL A 21 2.92 -4.10 -2.75
C VAL A 21 2.95 -4.35 -4.24
N ASN A 22 3.18 -3.31 -5.03
CA ASN A 22 3.25 -3.47 -6.48
C ASN A 22 4.65 -3.93 -6.91
N VAL A 23 4.72 -4.85 -7.86
CA VAL A 23 5.98 -5.41 -8.34
C VAL A 23 6.58 -4.51 -9.42
N PHE A 24 7.87 -4.19 -9.31
CA PHE A 24 8.58 -3.52 -10.39
C PHE A 24 8.92 -4.52 -11.50
N GLN A 25 8.60 -4.16 -12.74
CA GLN A 25 9.02 -4.91 -13.92
C GLN A 25 9.42 -3.95 -15.05
N ASP A 26 10.72 -3.86 -15.30
CA ASP A 26 11.33 -2.92 -16.24
C ASP A 26 10.91 -3.19 -17.71
N TYR A 27 10.65 -4.47 -18.04
CA TYR A 27 10.65 -4.94 -19.43
C TYR A 27 9.28 -5.13 -20.12
N LYS A 28 8.14 -4.81 -19.48
CA LYS A 28 6.83 -5.13 -20.07
C LYS A 28 5.98 -3.92 -20.40
N LYS A 29 5.58 -3.79 -21.67
CA LYS A 29 4.66 -2.77 -22.23
C LYS A 29 3.34 -2.53 -21.46
N TYR A 30 3.04 -3.29 -20.41
CA TYR A 30 1.81 -3.21 -19.61
C TYR A 30 2.06 -3.00 -18.10
N TRP A 31 3.30 -2.78 -17.67
CA TRP A 31 3.62 -2.62 -16.24
C TRP A 31 2.93 -1.38 -15.61
N PHE A 32 2.74 -0.32 -16.40
CA PHE A 32 2.00 0.87 -15.96
C PHE A 32 0.51 0.58 -15.73
N LEU A 33 -0.09 -0.36 -16.49
CA LEU A 33 -1.48 -0.76 -16.29
C LEU A 33 -1.63 -1.54 -14.98
N GLN A 34 -0.65 -2.38 -14.64
CA GLN A 34 -0.64 -3.10 -13.37
C GLN A 34 -0.50 -2.14 -12.18
N ASP A 35 0.46 -1.21 -12.24
CA ASP A 35 0.65 -0.19 -11.20
C ASP A 35 -0.59 0.68 -11.04
N HIS A 36 -1.17 1.14 -12.14
CA HIS A 36 -2.40 1.92 -12.13
C HIS A 36 -3.59 1.12 -11.57
N PHE A 37 -3.78 -0.13 -12.00
CA PHE A 37 -4.88 -0.98 -11.54
C PHE A 37 -4.78 -1.27 -10.03
N VAL A 38 -3.62 -1.71 -9.55
CA VAL A 38 -3.41 -2.01 -8.12
C VAL A 38 -3.57 -0.75 -7.26
N THR A 39 -3.02 0.39 -7.72
CA THR A 39 -3.16 1.66 -7.01
C THR A 39 -4.61 2.14 -6.98
N THR A 40 -5.35 2.01 -8.09
CA THR A 40 -6.77 2.38 -8.15
C THR A 40 -7.61 1.51 -7.22
N LEU A 41 -7.36 0.20 -7.21
CA LEU A 41 -8.03 -0.74 -6.32
C LEU A 41 -7.71 -0.47 -4.85
N ALA A 42 -6.45 -0.18 -4.54
CA ALA A 42 -6.00 0.22 -3.21
C ALA A 42 -6.75 1.46 -2.72
N ILE A 43 -6.85 2.50 -3.55
CA ILE A 43 -7.59 3.73 -3.23
C ILE A 43 -9.08 3.41 -3.00
N TYR A 44 -9.69 2.65 -3.91
CA TYR A 44 -11.12 2.30 -3.83
C TYR A 44 -11.47 1.57 -2.53
N TYR A 45 -10.60 0.67 -2.06
CA TYR A 45 -10.81 -0.10 -0.83
C TYR A 45 -10.18 0.53 0.43
N GLY A 46 -9.54 1.70 0.32
CA GLY A 46 -8.83 2.32 1.44
C GLY A 46 -7.64 1.49 1.96
N ILE A 47 -7.03 0.69 1.09
CA ILE A 47 -5.90 -0.19 1.41
C ILE A 47 -4.58 0.57 1.16
N PRO A 48 -3.64 0.59 2.11
CA PRO A 48 -2.31 1.15 1.88
C PRO A 48 -1.59 0.43 0.74
N VAL A 49 -0.95 1.19 -0.14
CA VAL A 49 -0.19 0.67 -1.28
C VAL A 49 1.26 1.15 -1.27
N LEU A 50 2.19 0.22 -1.41
CA LEU A 50 3.61 0.46 -1.66
C LEU A 50 3.88 0.26 -3.14
N SER A 51 4.08 1.35 -3.89
CA SER A 51 4.57 1.26 -5.27
C SER A 51 6.09 1.18 -5.26
N LEU A 52 6.64 0.05 -5.71
CA LEU A 52 8.09 -0.13 -5.86
C LEU A 52 8.68 0.78 -6.96
N ARG A 53 7.85 1.28 -7.87
CA ARG A 53 8.24 2.29 -8.86
C ARG A 53 8.67 3.59 -8.19
N SER A 54 7.81 4.13 -7.32
CA SER A 54 8.04 5.43 -6.67
C SER A 54 9.10 5.36 -5.59
N THR A 55 9.33 4.19 -5.00
CA THR A 55 10.31 4.05 -3.91
C THR A 55 11.74 3.80 -4.38
N ALA A 56 11.96 3.33 -5.61
CA ALA A 56 13.29 2.84 -5.96
C ALA A 56 13.85 3.27 -7.33
N PHE A 57 13.07 3.77 -8.30
CA PHE A 57 13.55 3.76 -9.69
C PHE A 57 13.33 5.07 -10.47
N HIS A 58 14.00 6.14 -10.03
CA HIS A 58 14.03 7.41 -10.77
C HIS A 58 15.22 7.51 -11.74
N SER A 59 16.24 6.67 -11.58
CA SER A 59 17.43 6.68 -12.44
C SER A 59 17.90 5.28 -12.79
N ARG A 60 18.45 5.12 -13.99
CA ARG A 60 19.05 3.87 -14.46
C ARG A 60 20.14 3.36 -13.50
N ALA A 61 20.92 4.27 -12.91
CA ALA A 61 21.95 3.93 -11.94
C ALA A 61 21.37 3.29 -10.67
N ALA A 62 20.29 3.85 -10.12
CA ALA A 62 19.60 3.29 -8.95
C ALA A 62 19.00 1.92 -9.26
N THR A 63 18.36 1.76 -10.43
CA THR A 63 17.84 0.46 -10.89
C THR A 63 18.94 -0.59 -11.00
N THR A 64 20.08 -0.24 -11.59
CA THR A 64 21.20 -1.19 -11.76
C THR A 64 21.84 -1.59 -10.43
N ALA A 65 21.86 -0.69 -9.45
CA ALA A 65 22.38 -0.96 -8.11
C ALA A 65 21.46 -1.89 -7.29
N MET A 66 20.15 -1.83 -7.53
CA MET A 66 19.15 -2.57 -6.77
C MET A 66 18.74 -3.90 -7.39
N PHE A 67 18.91 -4.09 -8.70
CA PHE A 67 18.55 -5.33 -9.39
C PHE A 67 19.74 -6.16 -9.89
N GLN A 68 19.52 -7.47 -9.94
CA GLN A 68 20.41 -8.45 -10.53
C GLN A 68 19.90 -8.86 -11.92
N GLY A 69 20.82 -8.91 -12.89
CA GLY A 69 20.54 -9.35 -14.26
C GLY A 69 19.88 -8.28 -15.12
N ALA A 70 19.81 -8.55 -16.43
CA ALA A 70 19.28 -7.61 -17.42
C ALA A 70 17.76 -7.38 -17.34
N ASN A 71 17.03 -8.32 -16.72
CA ASN A 71 15.56 -8.30 -16.71
C ASN A 71 14.96 -7.61 -15.48
N SER A 72 15.80 -7.08 -14.58
CA SER A 72 15.38 -6.35 -13.38
C SER A 72 14.30 -7.06 -12.55
N HIS A 73 14.42 -8.39 -12.43
CA HIS A 73 13.43 -9.24 -11.76
C HIS A 73 13.81 -9.64 -10.35
N HIS A 74 15.11 -9.75 -10.08
CA HIS A 74 15.63 -10.18 -8.79
C HIS A 74 16.35 -9.01 -8.13
N PHE A 75 16.02 -8.72 -6.87
CA PHE A 75 16.72 -7.70 -6.12
C PHE A 75 18.10 -8.19 -5.69
N ARG A 76 19.08 -7.30 -5.70
CA ARG A 76 20.32 -7.46 -4.95
C ARG A 76 20.03 -7.29 -3.45
N PRO A 77 20.97 -7.62 -2.54
CA PRO A 77 20.77 -7.41 -1.11
C PRO A 77 20.35 -5.97 -0.75
N ILE A 78 20.90 -4.96 -1.43
CA ILE A 78 20.52 -3.56 -1.21
C ILE A 78 19.08 -3.24 -1.66
N GLY A 79 18.60 -3.86 -2.74
CA GLY A 79 17.22 -3.72 -3.19
C GLY A 79 16.23 -4.33 -2.18
N HIS A 80 16.53 -5.52 -1.66
CA HIS A 80 15.73 -6.13 -0.59
C HIS A 80 15.67 -5.25 0.66
N ARG A 81 16.80 -4.67 1.06
CA ARG A 81 16.87 -3.77 2.21
C ARG A 81 15.98 -2.54 2.03
N HIS A 82 16.08 -1.84 0.91
CA HIS A 82 15.25 -0.65 0.66
C HIS A 82 13.76 -0.97 0.65
N ILE A 83 13.36 -2.11 0.10
CA ILE A 83 11.95 -2.54 0.11
C ILE A 83 11.48 -2.85 1.53
N ALA A 84 12.31 -3.53 2.32
CA ALA A 84 11.98 -3.80 3.72
C ALA A 84 11.82 -2.51 4.52
N GLU A 85 12.73 -1.54 4.36
CA GLU A 85 12.66 -0.23 5.01
C GLU A 85 11.38 0.53 4.62
N ALA A 86 11.03 0.54 3.33
CA ALA A 86 9.81 1.19 2.84
C ALA A 86 8.54 0.50 3.35
N LEU A 87 8.54 -0.85 3.42
CA LEU A 87 7.42 -1.62 3.95
C LEU A 87 7.24 -1.38 5.46
N ILE A 88 8.32 -1.35 6.23
CA ILE A 88 8.29 -1.03 7.66
C ILE A 88 7.70 0.36 7.86
N GLY A 89 8.16 1.36 7.10
CA GLY A 89 7.63 2.72 7.19
C GLY A 89 6.13 2.79 6.87
N LEU A 90 5.68 2.07 5.84
CA LEU A 90 4.26 2.01 5.48
C LEU A 90 3.42 1.33 6.56
N LEU A 91 3.91 0.24 7.15
CA LEU A 91 3.21 -0.48 8.23
C LEU A 91 3.10 0.39 9.49
N GLN A 92 4.17 1.08 9.88
CA GLN A 92 4.16 2.02 11.01
C GLN A 92 3.20 3.20 10.75
N PHE A 93 3.13 3.69 9.51
CA PHE A 93 2.17 4.72 9.13
C PHE A 93 0.73 4.21 9.19
N ALA A 94 0.47 3.02 8.64
CA ALA A 94 -0.85 2.41 8.64
C ALA A 94 -1.33 2.12 10.08
N GLU A 95 -0.45 1.65 10.95
CA GLU A 95 -0.74 1.47 12.38
C GLU A 95 -1.20 2.78 13.03
N ARG A 96 -0.48 3.89 12.77
CA ARG A 96 -0.86 5.21 13.29
C ARG A 96 -2.18 5.74 12.71
N ALA A 97 -2.45 5.49 11.44
CA ALA A 97 -3.69 5.90 10.77
C ALA A 97 -4.90 5.08 11.27
N GLN A 98 -4.67 3.86 11.75
CA GLN A 98 -5.68 2.96 12.30
C GLN A 98 -5.92 3.14 13.80
N VAL A 99 -5.23 4.06 14.47
CA VAL A 99 -5.65 4.52 15.79
C VAL A 99 -6.85 5.44 15.54
N PRO A 100 -8.12 4.99 15.73
CA PRO A 100 -9.18 5.96 15.87
C PRO A 100 -8.75 6.87 17.01
N ALA A 101 -8.75 8.19 16.79
CA ALA A 101 -8.84 9.10 17.91
C ALA A 101 -9.98 8.54 18.76
N SER A 102 -9.68 7.96 19.92
CA SER A 102 -10.71 7.67 20.90
C SER A 102 -11.39 9.01 21.08
N PRO A 103 -12.64 9.20 20.60
CA PRO A 103 -13.39 10.30 21.12
C PRO A 103 -13.62 9.83 22.54
N SER A 104 -12.85 10.36 23.50
CA SER A 104 -13.26 10.31 24.88
C SER A 104 -14.70 10.83 24.86
N LEU A 105 -15.63 9.89 25.05
CA LEU A 105 -17.06 10.08 25.06
C LEU A 105 -17.39 10.92 26.29
N ASN A 106 -17.12 12.22 26.17
CA ASN A 106 -17.47 13.25 27.14
C ASN A 106 -17.83 14.56 26.43
N ALA A 107 -18.34 14.46 25.19
CA ALA A 107 -19.28 15.46 24.72
C ALA A 107 -20.60 15.19 25.44
N THR A 108 -20.76 15.77 26.63
CA THR A 108 -22.04 15.92 27.32
C THR A 108 -23.05 16.37 26.28
N LEU A 109 -23.97 15.47 25.90
CA LEU A 109 -25.11 15.83 25.06
C LEU A 109 -25.82 16.99 25.77
N PRO A 110 -25.97 18.17 25.14
CA PRO A 110 -26.83 19.20 25.70
C PRO A 110 -28.23 18.58 25.86
N PRO A 111 -28.85 18.68 27.05
CA PRO A 111 -30.15 18.07 27.28
C PRO A 111 -31.14 18.57 26.24
N LYS A 112 -31.92 17.62 25.71
CA LYS A 112 -33.06 17.87 24.83
C LYS A 112 -33.86 19.06 25.37
N LEU A 113 -34.13 20.03 24.51
CA LEU A 113 -35.27 20.94 24.68
C LEU A 113 -36.54 20.09 24.61
N CYS A 114 -36.92 19.50 25.74
CA CYS A 114 -38.27 18.99 25.96
C CYS A 114 -39.17 20.20 26.20
N ASN A 115 -39.63 20.84 25.13
CA ASN A 115 -40.78 21.73 25.20
C ASN A 115 -41.81 21.25 24.18
N SER A 116 -42.79 20.52 24.68
CA SER A 116 -44.15 20.37 24.17
C SER A 116 -45.09 20.82 25.27
#